data_AF-B0C3L5-F1
#
_entry.id   AF-B0C3L5-F1
#
_cell.length_a   1.000
_cell.length_b   1.000
_cell.length_c   1.000
_cell.angle_alpha   90.00
_cell.angle_beta   90.00
_cell.angle_gamma   90.00
#
_symmetry.space_group_name_H-M   'P 1'
#
loop_
_entity.id
_entity.type
_entity.pdbx_description
1 polymer ?
#
loop_
_entity_poly.entity_id
_entity_poly.type
_entity_poly.pdbx_seq_one_letter_code
_entity_poly.pdbx_strand_id
1 'polypeptide(L)' 'MARLRTASSVVSYAIKARTEGMGVRSAGRTFGKSHTTIMRWEKRLADQAQNWSPPRTSSL' A
#
# COMPACT_ATOMS: atom_id res chain seq x y z
N MET A 1 -7.14 19.36 4.02
CA MET A 1 -6.54 18.00 4.07
C MET A 1 -7.40 17.04 3.26
N ALA A 2 -6.85 16.40 2.23
CA ALA A 2 -7.61 15.40 1.47
C ALA A 2 -7.92 14.20 2.39
N ARG A 3 -9.19 14.04 2.78
CA ARG A 3 -9.62 12.82 3.48
C ARG A 3 -9.37 11.64 2.54
N LEU A 4 -8.50 10.73 2.94
CA LEU A 4 -8.29 9.49 2.21
C LEU A 4 -9.62 8.74 2.18
N ARG A 5 -10.06 8.36 0.98
CA ARG A 5 -11.29 7.57 0.76
C ARG A 5 -11.22 6.19 1.40
N THR A 6 -10.04 5.77 1.86
CA THR A 6 -9.78 4.54 2.59
C THR A 6 -8.73 4.84 3.66
N ALA A 7 -8.95 4.37 4.88
CA ALA A 7 -7.98 4.55 5.97
C ALA A 7 -6.62 3.98 5.58
N SER A 8 -5.53 4.67 5.94
CA SER A 8 -4.16 4.26 5.62
C SER A 8 -3.83 2.88 6.20
N SER A 9 -4.35 2.55 7.38
CA SER A 9 -4.21 1.22 8.00
C SER A 9 -4.72 0.10 7.09
N VAL A 10 -5.89 0.27 6.47
CA VAL A 10 -6.45 -0.72 5.54
C VAL A 10 -5.55 -0.91 4.32
N VAL A 11 -5.00 0.18 3.78
CA VAL A 11 -4.05 0.10 2.66
C VAL A 11 -2.79 -0.67 3.09
N SER A 12 -2.21 -0.33 4.25
CA SER A 12 -1.02 -0.98 4.77
C SER A 12 -1.22 -2.48 5.01
N TYR A 13 -2.34 -2.87 5.63
CA TYR A 13 -2.65 -4.30 5.87
C TYR A 13 -2.89 -5.05 4.56
N ALA A 14 -3.58 -4.45 3.60
CA ALA A 14 -3.80 -5.07 2.30
C ALA A 14 -2.50 -5.30 1.53
N ILE A 15 -1.59 -4.32 1.53
CA ILE A 15 -0.26 -4.46 0.91
C ILE A 15 0.55 -5.53 1.65
N LYS A 16 0.59 -5.51 2.98
CA LYS A 16 1.31 -6.52 3.78
C LYS A 16 0.83 -7.94 3.45
N ALA A 17 -0.49 -8.16 3.45
CA ALA A 17 -1.06 -9.46 3.10
C ALA A 17 -0.67 -9.91 1.68
N ARG A 18 -0.57 -8.97 0.73
CA ARG A 18 -0.10 -9.25 -0.63
C ARG A 18 1.37 -9.65 -0.66
N THR A 19 2.22 -8.97 0.10
CA THR A 19 3.64 -9.32 0.26
C THR A 19 3.81 -10.70 0.93
N GLU A 20 2.91 -11.07 1.84
CA GLU A 20 2.88 -12.39 2.50
C GLU A 20 2.29 -13.51 1.62
N GLY A 21 1.94 -13.22 0.36
CA GLY A 21 1.53 -14.22 -0.62
C GLY A 21 0.01 -14.37 -0.82
N MET A 22 -0.83 -13.59 -0.14
CA MET A 22 -2.27 -13.61 -0.38
C MET A 22 -2.57 -13.19 -1.83
N GLY A 23 -3.36 -13.97 -2.58
CA GLY A 23 -3.74 -13.60 -3.95
C GLY A 23 -4.55 -12.29 -4.05
N VAL A 24 -4.37 -11.51 -5.12
CA VAL A 24 -4.96 -10.17 -5.29
C VAL A 24 -6.48 -10.12 -5.21
N ARG A 25 -7.17 -11.14 -5.74
CA ARG A 25 -8.63 -11.26 -5.63
C ARG A 25 -9.07 -11.63 -4.21
N SER A 26 -8.27 -12.43 -3.51
CA SER A 26 -8.52 -12.78 -2.11
C SER A 26 -8.39 -11.54 -1.22
N ALA A 27 -7.31 -10.78 -1.39
CA ALA A 27 -7.13 -9.50 -0.69
C ALA A 27 -8.28 -8.53 -0.97
N GLY A 28 -8.73 -8.41 -2.22
CA GLY A 28 -9.89 -7.59 -2.56
C GLY A 28 -11.13 -7.96 -1.74
N ARG A 29 -11.45 -9.26 -1.62
CA ARG A 29 -12.58 -9.72 -0.79
C ARG A 29 -12.34 -9.45 0.70
N THR A 30 -11.17 -9.81 1.23
CA THR A 30 -10.83 -9.65 2.65
C THR A 30 -10.93 -8.20 3.13
N PHE A 31 -10.52 -7.24 2.29
CA PHE A 31 -10.52 -5.81 2.66
C PHE A 31 -11.72 -5.02 2.08
N GLY A 32 -12.68 -5.69 1.43
CA GLY A 32 -13.86 -5.05 0.84
C GLY A 32 -13.49 -4.02 -0.23
N LYS A 33 -12.60 -4.38 -1.15
CA LYS A 33 -12.09 -3.54 -2.26
C LYS A 33 -12.06 -4.34 -3.55
N SER A 34 -12.14 -3.66 -4.69
CA SER A 34 -11.89 -4.32 -5.97
C SER A 34 -10.43 -4.77 -6.07
N HIS A 35 -10.16 -5.87 -6.77
CA HIS A 35 -8.78 -6.30 -7.02
C HIS A 35 -7.97 -5.21 -7.75
N THR A 36 -8.63 -4.41 -8.59
CA THR A 36 -8.00 -3.28 -9.31
C THR A 36 -7.57 -2.16 -8.36
N THR A 37 -8.30 -1.95 -7.26
CA THR A 37 -7.90 -1.01 -6.21
C THR A 37 -6.65 -1.50 -5.49
N ILE A 38 -6.58 -2.81 -5.19
CA ILE A 38 -5.39 -3.43 -4.59
C ILE A 38 -4.17 -3.24 -5.50
N MET A 39 -4.29 -3.58 -6.79
CA MET A 39 -3.20 -3.39 -7.76
C MET A 39 -2.75 -1.93 -7.88
N ARG A 40 -3.69 -0.98 -7.81
CA ARG A 40 -3.35 0.45 -7.84
C ARG A 40 -2.55 0.88 -6.62
N TRP A 41 -2.84 0.33 -5.44
CA TRP A 41 -2.06 0.58 -4.23
C TRP A 41 -0.67 -0.01 -4.34
N GLU A 42 -0.54 -1.25 -4.81
CA GLU A 42 0.76 -1.89 -5.07
C GLU A 42 1.61 -1.06 -6.04
N LYS A 43 1.02 -0.63 -7.16
CA LYS A 43 1.70 0.22 -8.14
C LYS A 43 2.17 1.54 -7.51
N ARG A 44 1.31 2.24 -6.77
CA ARG A 44 1.68 3.50 -6.11
C ARG A 44 2.80 3.32 -5.10
N LEU A 45 2.81 2.22 -4.36
CA LEU A 45 3.90 1.92 -3.44
C LEU A 45 5.21 1.68 -4.20
N ALA A 46 5.18 0.91 -5.29
CA ALA A 46 6.37 0.69 -6.12
C ALA A 46 6.91 2.00 -6.71
N ASP A 47 6.02 2.85 -7.24
CA ASP A 47 6.38 4.17 -7.77
C ASP A 47 6.97 5.07 -6.66
N GLN A 48 6.41 5.03 -5.45
CA GLN A 48 6.95 5.78 -4.29
C GLN A 48 8.28 5.24 -3.79
N ALA A 49 8.46 3.92 -3.75
CA ALA A 49 9.70 3.29 -3.30
C ALA A 49 10.88 3.65 -4.21
N GLN A 50 10.65 3.79 -5.52
CA GLN A 50 11.66 4.27 -6.47
C GLN A 50 12.08 5.72 -6.21
N ASN A 51 11.13 6.57 -5.81
CA ASN A 51 11.38 8.00 -5.55
C ASN A 51 11.79 8.30 -4.10
N TRP A 52 11.75 7.32 -3.19
CA TRP A 52 11.99 7.56 -1.78
C TRP A 52 13.49 7.63 -1.49
N SER A 53 13.91 8.72 -0.83
CA SER A 53 15.24 8.86 -0.24
C SER A 53 15.09 8.96 1.28
N PRO A 54 15.93 8.24 2.06
CA PRO A 54 15.91 8.39 3.51
C PRO A 54 16.31 9.82 3.91
N PRO A 55 15.78 10.35 5.02
CA PRO A 55 16.31 11.57 5.61
C PRO A 55 17.79 11.38 5.89
N ARG A 56 18.64 12.35 5.50
CA ARG A 56 20.04 12.35 5.98
C ARG A 56 20.00 12.57 7.48
N THR A 57 20.23 11.51 8.25
CA THR A 57 20.62 11.62 9.64
C THR A 57 21.98 12.30 9.67
N SER A 58 22.04 13.59 10.00
CA SER A 58 23.30 14.19 10.44
C SER A 58 23.59 13.62 11.83
N SER A 59 24.51 12.67 11.90
CA SER A 59 25.10 12.28 13.18
C SER A 59 25.86 13.48 13.72
N LEU A 60 25.36 14.07 14.83
CA LEU A 60 26.11 14.94 15.73
C LEU A 60 26.73 14.07 16.82
#